data_AF-X1FCV3-F1
#
_entry.id   AF-X1FCV3-F1
#
_cell.length_a   1.000
_cell.length_b   1.000
_cell.length_c   1.000
_cell.angle_alpha   90.00
_cell.angle_beta   90.00
_cell.angle_gamma   90.00
#
_symmetry.space_group_name_H-M   'P 1'
#
loop_
_entity.id
_entity.type
_entity.pdbx_description
1 polymer ?
#
loop_
_entity_poly.entity_id
_entity_poly.type
_entity_poly.pdbx_seq_one_letter_code
_entity_poly.pdbx_strand_id
1 'polypeptide(L)'
;MEPRKVQKVGYSTLSVSIPMKWAKKTGIQKGDVVFISEENDGALRITPEPTKAGDSSVYVVNVDNCDNTKVLERVIVGNYVLGRN
;
A
#
# COMPACT_ATOMS: atom_id res chain seq x y z
N MET A 1 -14.09 10.31 -17.66
CA MET A 1 -13.25 9.23 -18.22
C MET A 1 -12.50 9.79 -19.43
N GLU A 2 -11.19 9.59 -19.49
CA GLU A 2 -10.40 9.93 -20.68
C GLU A 2 -10.12 8.64 -21.46
N PRO A 3 -10.51 8.52 -22.74
CA PRO A 3 -10.25 7.32 -23.51
C PRO A 3 -8.75 7.16 -23.78
N ARG A 4 -8.26 5.92 -23.71
CA ARG A 4 -6.88 5.55 -24.07
C ARG A 4 -6.93 4.43 -25.10
N LYS A 5 -6.02 4.46 -26.07
CA LYS A 5 -5.85 3.38 -27.03
C LYS A 5 -4.97 2.30 -26.43
N VAL A 6 -5.32 1.05 -26.69
CA VAL A 6 -4.43 -0.10 -26.45
C VAL A 6 -3.41 -0.16 -27.57
N GLN A 7 -2.16 -0.45 -27.23
CA GLN A 7 -1.04 -0.52 -28.15
C GLN A 7 -0.42 -1.93 -28.09
N LYS A 8 0.06 -2.44 -29.22
CA LYS A 8 0.80 -3.70 -29.26
C LYS A 8 2.28 -3.41 -29.00
N VAL A 9 2.85 -4.07 -27.99
CA VAL A 9 4.27 -3.98 -27.65
C VAL A 9 4.84 -5.39 -27.70
N GLY A 10 5.69 -5.67 -28.68
CA GLY A 10 6.19 -7.04 -28.91
C GLY A 10 5.15 -7.96 -29.57
N TYR A 11 5.42 -9.26 -29.55
CA TYR A 11 4.63 -10.23 -30.33
C TYR A 11 3.28 -10.55 -29.72
N SER A 12 3.20 -10.69 -28.39
CA SER A 12 2.05 -11.19 -27.65
C SER A 12 1.59 -10.28 -26.49
N THR A 13 2.12 -9.05 -26.40
CA THR A 13 1.80 -8.15 -25.29
C THR A 13 1.08 -6.90 -25.79
N LEU A 14 0.04 -6.52 -25.05
CA LEU A 14 -0.67 -5.26 -25.22
C LEU A 14 -0.32 -4.33 -24.05
N SER A 15 -0.30 -3.03 -24.31
CA SER A 15 -0.07 -2.01 -23.31
C SER A 15 -1.12 -0.90 -23.40
N VAL A 16 -1.37 -0.23 -22.28
CA VAL A 16 -2.18 0.99 -22.20
C VAL A 16 -1.49 1.99 -21.29
N SER A 17 -1.50 3.26 -21.67
CA SER A 17 -0.89 4.31 -20.86
C SER A 17 -1.77 4.65 -19.65
N ILE A 18 -1.21 4.65 -18.45
CA ILE A 18 -1.87 5.17 -17.25
C ILE A 18 -1.89 6.71 -17.24
N PRO A 19 -2.88 7.36 -16.61
CA PRO A 19 -2.96 8.82 -16.55
C PRO A 19 -1.79 9.44 -15.76
N MET A 20 -1.10 10.43 -16.34
CA MET A 20 0.07 11.07 -15.70
C MET A 20 -0.26 11.70 -14.33
N LYS A 21 -1.43 12.32 -14.19
CA LYS A 21 -1.87 12.91 -12.90
C LYS A 21 -2.03 11.83 -11.82
N TRP A 22 -2.55 10.67 -12.20
CA TRP A 22 -2.71 9.54 -11.28
C TRP A 22 -1.35 8.95 -10.91
N ALA A 23 -0.49 8.68 -11.89
CA ALA A 23 0.87 8.17 -11.66
C ALA A 23 1.68 9.06 -10.69
N LYS A 24 1.62 10.39 -10.88
CA LYS A 24 2.25 11.34 -9.94
C LYS A 24 1.64 11.29 -8.54
N LYS A 25 0.31 11.19 -8.45
CA LYS A 25 -0.40 11.11 -7.16
C LYS A 25 -0.05 9.85 -6.39
N THR A 26 0.14 8.73 -7.08
CA THR A 26 0.50 7.43 -6.49
C THR A 26 2.01 7.20 -6.36
N GLY A 27 2.83 8.15 -6.80
CA GLY A 27 4.29 8.05 -6.73
C GLY A 27 4.91 7.04 -7.70
N ILE A 28 4.14 6.52 -8.67
CA ILE A 28 4.62 5.54 -9.64
C ILE A 28 5.64 6.17 -10.59
N GLN A 29 6.77 5.49 -10.72
CA GLN A 29 7.87 5.82 -11.62
C GLN A 29 8.10 4.70 -12.65
N LYS A 30 8.95 5.00 -13.63
CA LYS A 30 9.36 4.00 -14.63
C LYS A 30 10.11 2.87 -13.94
N GLY A 31 9.61 1.65 -14.10
CA GLY A 31 10.22 0.44 -13.53
C GLY A 31 9.50 -0.09 -12.31
N ASP A 32 8.56 0.68 -11.74
CA ASP A 32 7.75 0.24 -10.61
C ASP A 32 6.78 -0.88 -11.00
N VAL A 33 6.51 -1.78 -10.06
CA VAL A 33 5.54 -2.86 -10.21
C VAL A 33 4.16 -2.36 -9.82
N VAL A 34 3.15 -2.78 -10.58
CA VAL A 34 1.75 -2.56 -10.25
C VAL A 34 1.01 -3.89 -10.33
N PHE A 35 0.02 -4.05 -9.47
CA PHE A 35 -0.87 -5.20 -9.50
C PHE A 35 -2.09 -4.86 -10.33
N ILE A 36 -2.51 -5.81 -11.16
CA ILE A 36 -3.74 -5.72 -11.94
C ILE A 36 -4.64 -6.87 -11.52
N SER A 37 -5.87 -6.56 -11.11
CA SER A 37 -6.89 -7.54 -10.75
C SER A 37 -8.18 -7.27 -11.53
N GLU A 38 -8.87 -8.33 -11.92
CA GLU A 38 -10.20 -8.23 -12.52
C GLU A 38 -11.27 -8.21 -11.41
N GLU A 39 -12.19 -7.25 -11.51
CA GLU A 39 -13.33 -7.09 -10.61
C GLU A 39 -14.54 -7.89 -11.14
N ASN A 40 -15.57 -8.04 -10.30
CA ASN A 40 -16.77 -8.82 -10.64
C ASN A 40 -17.55 -8.27 -11.86
N ASP A 41 -17.39 -7.00 -12.19
CA ASP A 41 -18.00 -6.34 -13.34
C ASP A 41 -17.13 -6.40 -14.61
N GLY A 42 -16.00 -7.13 -14.57
CA GLY A 42 -15.03 -7.23 -15.65
C GLY A 42 -14.08 -6.01 -15.76
N ALA A 43 -14.18 -5.05 -14.84
CA ALA A 43 -13.24 -3.93 -14.82
C ALA A 43 -11.86 -4.39 -14.32
N LEU A 44 -10.80 -3.84 -14.92
CA LEU A 44 -9.45 -4.03 -14.40
C LEU A 44 -9.14 -2.95 -13.35
N ARG A 45 -8.90 -3.37 -12.11
CA ARG A 45 -8.34 -2.51 -11.06
C ARG A 45 -6.82 -2.56 -11.12
N ILE A 46 -6.20 -1.39 -11.13
CA ILE A 46 -4.75 -1.24 -11.02
C ILE A 46 -4.43 -0.70 -9.63
N THR A 47 -3.60 -1.42 -8.89
CA THR A 47 -3.13 -1.05 -7.56
C THR A 47 -1.61 -0.89 -7.62
N PRO A 48 -1.04 0.29 -7.28
CA PRO A 48 0.40 0.43 -7.13
C PRO A 48 0.91 -0.62 -6.13
N GLU A 49 2.12 -1.15 -6.32
CA GLU A 49 2.77 -1.87 -5.22
C GLU A 49 2.74 -0.97 -3.99
N PRO A 50 2.25 -1.45 -2.82
CA PRO A 50 2.35 -0.66 -1.61
C PRO A 50 3.83 -0.37 -1.43
N THR A 51 4.23 0.88 -1.67
CA THR A 51 5.50 1.38 -1.16
C THR A 51 5.48 0.96 0.31
N LYS A 52 6.58 0.42 0.84
CA LYS A 52 6.74 0.15 2.27
C LYS A 52 6.70 1.45 3.12
N ALA A 53 5.85 2.41 2.77
CA ALA A 53 5.41 3.50 3.60
C ALA A 53 4.42 2.95 4.62
N GLY A 54 4.98 2.29 5.64
CA GLY A 54 4.40 2.32 6.98
C GLY A 54 3.15 1.49 7.24
N ASP A 55 3.22 0.18 7.04
CA ASP A 55 2.55 -0.76 7.97
C ASP A 55 3.31 -0.88 9.31
N SER A 56 4.27 0.02 9.57
CA SER A 56 4.60 0.38 10.95
C SER A 56 3.51 1.33 11.44
N SER A 57 2.31 0.80 11.64
CA SER A 57 1.43 1.43 12.59
C SER A 57 2.24 1.66 13.87
N VAL A 58 2.16 2.88 14.40
CA VAL A 58 2.93 3.28 15.57
C VAL A 58 2.00 3.24 16.76
N TYR A 59 2.20 2.27 17.63
CA TYR A 59 1.50 2.23 18.91
C TYR A 59 2.18 3.14 19.93
N VAL A 60 1.52 4.25 20.28
CA VAL A 60 2.03 5.21 21.27
C VAL A 60 1.58 4.79 22.66
N VAL A 61 2.54 4.53 23.56
CA VAL A 61 2.28 4.25 24.97
C VAL A 61 2.49 5.52 25.78
N ASN A 62 1.44 5.97 26.46
CA ASN A 62 1.57 7.05 27.45
C ASN A 62 2.12 6.47 28.77
N VAL A 63 3.36 6.83 29.10
CA VAL A 63 4.07 6.34 30.30
C VAL A 63 3.44 6.88 31.58
N ASP A 64 2.84 8.08 31.54
CA ASP A 64 2.20 8.69 32.72
C ASP A 64 0.99 7.89 33.21
N ASN A 65 0.42 7.03 32.36
CA ASN A 65 -0.68 6.12 32.69
C ASN A 65 -0.21 4.76 33.23
N CYS A 66 1.11 4.54 33.41
CA CYS A 66 1.65 3.31 33.94
C CYS A 66 2.01 3.49 35.42
N ASP A 67 1.29 2.80 36.32
CA ASP A 67 1.49 2.90 37.78
C ASP A 67 2.92 2.59 38.25
N ASN A 68 3.63 1.74 37.51
CA ASN A 68 5.03 1.39 37.76
C ASN A 68 5.69 0.76 36.52
N THR A 69 6.99 0.51 36.61
CA THR A 69 7.80 -0.07 35.53
C THR A 69 7.36 -1.47 35.11
N LYS A 70 6.81 -2.30 36.01
CA LYS A 70 6.29 -3.63 35.65
C LYS A 70 5.02 -3.55 34.81
N VAL A 71 4.20 -2.51 35.01
CA VAL A 71 3.02 -2.25 34.17
C VAL A 71 3.46 -1.82 32.78
N LEU A 72 4.43 -0.89 32.69
CA LEU A 72 4.99 -0.47 31.40
C LEU A 72 5.59 -1.65 30.62
N GLU A 73 6.36 -2.52 31.27
CA GLU A 73 6.94 -3.72 30.65
C GLU A 73 5.84 -4.63 30.07
N ARG A 74 4.77 -4.88 30.83
CA ARG A 74 3.62 -5.66 30.37
C ARG A 74 2.90 -5.02 29.20
N VAL A 75 2.76 -3.70 29.16
CA VAL A 75 2.13 -2.98 28.06
C VAL A 75 2.97 -3.11 26.79
N ILE A 76 4.29 -2.96 26.88
CA ILE A 76 5.20 -3.12 25.73
C ILE A 76 5.12 -4.55 25.19
N VAL A 77 5.30 -5.55 26.05
CA VAL A 77 5.24 -6.97 25.65
C VAL A 77 3.86 -7.34 25.11
N GLY A 78 2.79 -6.85 25.73
CA GLY A 78 1.42 -7.10 25.31
C GLY A 78 1.11 -6.55 23.92
N ASN A 79 1.54 -5.32 23.62
CA ASN A 79 1.34 -4.75 22.28
C ASN A 79 2.13 -5.53 21.21
N TYR A 80 3.36 -5.96 21.53
CA TYR A 80 4.15 -6.82 20.64
C TYR A 80 3.48 -8.18 20.38
N VAL A 81 3.06 -8.88 21.43
CA VAL A 81 2.43 -10.22 21.31
C VAL A 81 1.10 -10.17 20.57
N LEU A 82 0.31 -9.11 20.77
CA LEU A 82 -0.99 -8.95 20.11
C LEU A 82 -0.88 -8.49 18.65
N GLY A 83 0.33 -8.28 18.13
CA GLY A 83 0.53 -7.77 16.78
C GLY A 83 -0.11 -6.40 16.58
N ARG A 84 -0.19 -5.60 17.65
CA ARG A 84 -0.63 -4.22 17.57
C ARG A 84 0.50 -3.43 16.94
N ASN A 85 0.38 -3.31 15.63
CA ASN A 85 0.97 -2.22 14.91
C ASN A 85 0.14 -0.99 15.34
#